data_AF-A0A945HT00-F1
#
_entry.id   AF-A0A945HT00-F1
#
_cell.length_a   1.000
_cell.length_b   1.000
_cell.length_c   1.000
_cell.angle_alpha   90.00
_cell.angle_beta   90.00
_cell.angle_gamma   90.00
#
_symmetry.space_group_name_H-M   'P 1'
#
loop_
_entity.id
_entity.type
_entity.pdbx_description
1 polymer ?
#
loop_
_entity_poly.entity_id
_entity_poly.type
_entity_poly.pdbx_seq_one_letter_code
_entity_poly.pdbx_strand_id
1 'polypeptide(L)'
;MKISNLFTTEKYDSTTKNEISKSAELILKAGLADSCGSGLYSFLPLGVRVLNNLTRIIKEEHNKININEIIMPIIQPAELWQESGRFNDYGKEM
;
A
#
# COMPACT_ATOMS: atom_id res chain seq x y z
N MET A 1 18.06 0.37 -14.99
CA MET A 1 16.82 0.60 -15.77
C MET A 1 16.94 1.96 -16.46
N LYS A 2 16.70 2.04 -17.76
CA LYS A 2 16.70 3.34 -18.47
C LYS A 2 15.42 4.11 -18.13
N ILE A 3 15.53 5.43 -17.91
CA ILE A 3 14.37 6.29 -17.61
C ILE A 3 13.35 6.27 -18.75
N SER A 4 13.80 6.16 -19.99
CA SER A 4 12.94 6.05 -21.18
C SER A 4 11.94 4.88 -21.13
N ASN A 5 12.21 3.86 -20.32
CA ASN A 5 11.39 2.66 -20.21
C ASN A 5 10.62 2.62 -18.88
N LEU A 6 10.71 3.67 -18.06
CA LEU A 6 10.01 3.77 -16.78
C LEU A 6 8.64 4.39 -17.01
N PHE A 7 7.59 3.68 -16.63
CA PHE A 7 6.27 4.28 -16.50
C PHE A 7 6.24 5.21 -15.27
N THR A 8 5.87 6.47 -15.49
CA THR A 8 5.64 7.48 -14.44
C THR A 8 4.42 8.31 -14.84
N THR A 9 3.73 8.87 -13.85
CA THR A 9 2.63 9.81 -14.10
C THR A 9 3.18 11.14 -14.64
N GLU A 10 2.30 11.88 -15.32
CA GLU A 10 2.53 13.28 -15.65
C GLU A 10 2.61 14.15 -14.37
N LYS A 11 2.99 15.42 -14.53
CA LYS A 11 3.18 16.34 -13.41
C LYS A 11 1.94 16.39 -12.52
N TYR A 12 2.11 15.96 -11.27
CA TYR A 12 1.11 16.16 -10.22
C TYR A 12 0.86 17.66 -10.03
N ASP A 13 -0.34 18.11 -10.39
CA ASP A 13 -0.75 19.50 -10.26
C ASP A 13 -1.15 19.79 -8.80
N SER A 14 -0.30 20.54 -8.09
CA SER A 14 -0.46 20.79 -6.65
C SER A 14 -1.59 21.76 -6.31
N THR A 15 -2.29 22.29 -7.33
CA THR A 15 -3.31 23.33 -7.19
C THR A 15 -4.70 22.80 -6.83
N THR A 16 -4.95 21.49 -6.95
CA THR A 16 -6.31 20.92 -6.92
C THR A 16 -6.70 20.12 -5.67
N LYS A 17 -5.84 19.94 -4.66
CA LYS A 17 -6.20 19.14 -3.47
C LYS A 17 -5.83 19.83 -2.16
N ASN A 18 -6.86 20.40 -1.53
CA ASN A 18 -6.84 20.86 -0.14
C ASN A 18 -6.40 19.71 0.79
N GLU A 19 -5.48 20.02 1.71
CA GLU A 19 -5.11 19.22 2.90
C GLU A 19 -4.52 17.82 2.68
N ILE A 20 -3.54 17.66 1.79
CA ILE A 20 -2.66 16.47 1.80
C ILE A 20 -1.39 16.70 2.63
N SER A 21 -0.95 15.65 3.34
CA SER A 21 0.31 15.69 4.08
C SER A 21 1.51 15.90 3.15
N LYS A 22 2.60 16.47 3.68
CA LYS A 22 3.80 16.75 2.88
C LYS A 22 4.40 15.49 2.27
N SER A 23 4.34 14.36 2.97
CA SER A 23 4.81 13.07 2.46
C SER A 23 3.96 12.57 1.31
N ALA A 24 2.62 12.67 1.41
CA ALA A 24 1.72 12.28 0.33
C ALA A 24 1.95 13.14 -0.93
N GLU A 25 2.15 14.45 -0.76
CA GLU A 25 2.49 15.36 -1.88
C GLU A 25 3.77 14.90 -2.61
N LEU A 26 4.82 14.55 -1.87
CA LEU A 26 6.09 14.12 -2.44
C LEU A 26 5.99 12.76 -3.15
N ILE A 27 5.22 11.82 -2.60
CA ILE A 27 5.02 10.49 -3.19
C ILE A 27 4.34 10.61 -4.56
N LEU A 28 3.30 11.45 -4.66
CA LEU A 28 2.58 11.68 -5.91
C LEU A 28 3.45 12.45 -6.92
N LYS A 29 4.15 13.51 -6.47
CA LYS A 29 5.07 14.27 -7.34
C LYS A 29 6.23 13.46 -7.87
N ALA A 30 6.74 12.52 -7.09
CA ALA A 30 7.86 11.66 -7.46
C ALA A 30 7.46 10.50 -8.39
N GLY A 31 6.17 10.36 -8.73
CA GLY A 31 5.70 9.22 -9.53
C GLY A 31 5.89 7.89 -8.81
N LEU A 32 5.76 7.88 -7.47
CA LEU A 32 5.82 6.66 -6.67
C LEU A 32 4.46 5.99 -6.55
N ALA A 33 3.38 6.78 -6.52
CA ALA A 33 2.01 6.29 -6.50
C ALA A 33 1.10 7.22 -7.30
N ASP A 34 -0.06 6.70 -7.70
CA ASP A 34 -1.14 7.46 -8.32
C ASP A 34 -2.47 7.19 -7.61
N SER A 35 -3.37 8.17 -7.59
CA SER A 35 -4.65 8.07 -6.87
C SER A 35 -5.73 7.51 -7.79
N CYS A 36 -6.36 6.40 -7.39
CA CYS A 36 -7.45 5.76 -8.14
C CYS A 36 -8.84 5.98 -7.50
N GLY A 37 -8.89 6.57 -6.30
CA GLY A 37 -10.12 6.86 -5.57
C GLY A 37 -9.80 7.44 -4.18
N SER A 38 -10.84 7.76 -3.40
CA SER A 38 -10.66 8.21 -2.01
C SER A 38 -9.99 7.09 -1.18
N GLY A 39 -8.81 7.36 -0.65
CA GLY A 39 -8.02 6.37 0.12
C GLY A 39 -7.41 5.24 -0.71
N LEU A 40 -7.56 5.24 -2.05
CA LEU A 40 -7.08 4.19 -2.93
C LEU A 40 -5.95 4.69 -3.84
N TYR A 41 -4.83 3.96 -3.82
CA TYR A 41 -3.62 4.31 -4.56
C TYR A 41 -3.05 3.11 -5.30
N SER A 42 -2.59 3.35 -6.52
CA SER A 42 -1.77 2.41 -7.28
C SER A 42 -0.30 2.75 -7.07
N PHE A 43 0.52 1.77 -6.67
CA PHE A 43 1.96 1.94 -6.62
C PHE A 43 2.56 1.82 -8.03
N LEU A 44 3.29 2.84 -8.43
CA LEU A 44 3.99 2.91 -9.71
C LEU A 44 5.33 2.16 -9.64
N PRO A 45 6.04 1.92 -10.75
CA PRO A 45 7.22 1.04 -10.73
C PRO A 45 8.31 1.46 -9.73
N LEU A 46 8.50 2.76 -9.50
CA LEU A 46 9.43 3.23 -8.46
C LEU A 46 8.89 2.99 -7.05
N GLY A 47 7.59 3.19 -6.81
CA GLY A 47 6.94 2.86 -5.53
C GLY A 47 7.02 1.37 -5.21
N VAL A 48 6.78 0.50 -6.20
CA VAL A 48 6.93 -0.96 -6.07
C VAL A 48 8.37 -1.34 -5.68
N ARG A 49 9.39 -0.67 -6.24
CA ARG A 49 10.79 -0.92 -5.84
C ARG A 49 11.04 -0.55 -4.38
N VAL A 50 10.48 0.55 -3.90
CA VAL A 50 10.59 0.95 -2.47
C VAL A 50 9.87 -0.07 -1.59
N LEU A 51 8.64 -0.48 -1.94
CA LEU A 51 7.90 -1.50 -1.20
C LEU A 51 8.66 -2.84 -1.12
N ASN A 52 9.28 -3.27 -2.21
CA ASN A 52 10.09 -4.48 -2.23
C ASN A 52 11.32 -4.37 -1.31
N ASN A 53 11.95 -3.19 -1.25
CA ASN A 53 13.07 -2.96 -0.33
C ASN A 53 12.62 -3.03 1.13
N LEU A 54 11.48 -2.40 1.46
CA LEU A 54 10.91 -2.44 2.81
C LEU A 54 10.55 -3.88 3.20
N THR A 55 9.85 -4.59 2.31
CA THR A 55 9.46 -5.99 2.50
C THR A 55 10.67 -6.88 2.72
N ARG A 56 11.76 -6.68 1.97
CA ARG A 56 13.02 -7.42 2.14
C ARG A 56 13.58 -7.23 3.55
N ILE A 57 13.64 -5.99 4.05
CA ILE A 57 14.15 -5.70 5.41
C ILE A 57 13.27 -6.37 6.46
N ILE A 58 11.94 -6.28 6.33
CA ILE A 58 11.01 -6.93 7.27
C ILE A 58 11.23 -8.45 7.29
N LYS A 59 11.38 -9.08 6.12
CA LYS A 59 11.67 -10.51 6.01
C LYS A 59 13.01 -10.88 6.64
N GLU A 60 14.04 -10.07 6.42
CA GLU A 60 15.36 -10.26 7.04
C GLU A 60 15.26 -10.24 8.58
N GLU A 61 14.51 -9.31 9.16
CA GLU A 61 14.30 -9.26 10.62
C GLU A 61 13.45 -10.42 11.13
N HIS A 62 12.39 -10.81 10.43
CA HIS A 62 11.56 -11.97 10.77
C HIS A 62 12.36 -13.28 10.78
N ASN A 63 13.26 -13.45 9.82
CA ASN A 63 14.12 -14.64 9.73
C ASN A 63 15.07 -14.76 10.93
N LYS A 64 15.53 -13.64 11.53
CA LYS A 64 16.39 -13.67 12.72
C LYS A 64 15.69 -14.27 13.95
N ILE A 65 14.36 -14.21 13.98
CA ILE A 65 13.52 -14.70 15.09
C ILE A 65 12.68 -15.92 14.68
N ASN A 66 13.05 -16.59 13.59
CA ASN A 66 12.43 -17.84 13.12
C ASN A 66 10.91 -17.74 12.84
N ILE A 67 10.43 -16.61 12.33
CA ILE A 67 9.04 -16.47 11.88
C ILE A 67 8.85 -17.19 10.54
N ASN A 68 7.80 -18.01 10.43
CA ASN A 68 7.38 -18.64 9.19
C ASN A 68 6.40 -17.72 8.45
N GLU A 69 6.76 -17.26 7.25
CA GLU A 69 5.90 -16.42 6.41
C GLU A 69 4.79 -17.26 5.74
N ILE A 70 3.55 -16.77 5.81
CA ILE A 70 2.39 -17.34 5.11
C ILE A 70 1.64 -16.24 4.37
N ILE A 71 0.91 -16.61 3.32
CA ILE A 71 0.00 -15.71 2.59
C ILE A 71 -1.41 -16.26 2.73
N MET A 72 -2.34 -15.39 3.15
CA MET A 72 -3.75 -15.72 3.35
C MET A 72 -4.62 -15.02 2.30
N PRO A 73 -5.82 -15.54 1.99
CA PRO A 73 -6.74 -14.91 1.06
C PRO A 73 -7.24 -13.55 1.61
N ILE A 74 -7.40 -12.59 0.69
CA ILE A 74 -7.90 -11.25 1.00
C ILE A 74 -9.40 -11.30 1.35
N ILE A 75 -10.17 -12.10 0.62
CA ILE A 75 -11.59 -12.34 0.89
C ILE A 75 -11.71 -13.50 1.88
N GLN A 76 -12.44 -13.30 2.97
CA GLN A 76 -12.59 -14.28 4.04
C GLN A 76 -14.08 -14.62 4.25
N PRO A 77 -14.41 -15.88 4.57
CA PRO A 77 -15.78 -16.26 4.93
C PRO A 77 -16.27 -15.54 6.19
N ALA A 78 -17.53 -15.12 6.19
CA ALA A 78 -18.13 -14.38 7.31
C ALA A 78 -18.24 -15.24 8.59
N GLU A 79 -18.36 -16.55 8.43
CA GLU A 79 -18.53 -17.52 9.52
C GLU A 79 -17.36 -17.46 10.52
N LEU A 80 -16.12 -17.29 10.02
CA LEU A 80 -14.92 -17.16 10.86
C LEU A 80 -14.97 -15.93 11.77
N TRP A 81 -15.56 -14.84 11.27
CA TRP A 81 -15.69 -13.59 12.01
C TRP A 81 -16.80 -13.69 13.06
N GLN A 82 -17.90 -14.38 12.73
CA GLN A 82 -18.99 -14.65 13.65
C GLN A 82 -18.55 -15.57 14.80
N GLU A 83 -17.78 -16.63 14.50
CA GLU A 83 -17.24 -17.55 15.50
C GLU A 83 -16.34 -16.82 16.52
N SER A 84 -15.54 -15.86 16.04
CA SER A 84 -14.71 -15.03 16.92
C SER A 84 -15.47 -13.91 17.66
N GLY A 85 -16.77 -13.71 17.36
CA GLY A 85 -17.58 -12.61 17.90
C GLY A 85 -17.36 -11.24 17.26
N ARG A 86 -16.34 -11.07 16.43
CA ARG A 86 -15.89 -9.77 15.89
C ARG A 86 -16.72 -9.24 14.71
N PHE A 87 -17.66 -10.03 14.20
CA PHE A 87 -18.44 -9.68 13.01
C PHE A 87 -19.17 -8.33 13.15
N ASN A 88 -19.72 -8.03 14.33
CA ASN A 88 -20.43 -6.76 14.54
C ASN A 88 -19.54 -5.67 15.18
N ASP A 89 -18.41 -6.04 15.76
CA ASP A 89 -17.51 -5.11 16.48
C ASP A 89 -16.78 -4.15 15.53
N TYR A 90 -16.51 -4.60 14.30
CA TYR A 90 -15.78 -3.83 13.29
C TYR A 90 -16.56 -2.61 12.76
N GLY A 91 -17.89 -2.61 12.93
CA GLY A 91 -18.76 -1.49 12.58
C GLY A 91 -18.85 -1.24 11.08
N LYS A 92 -18.91 0.04 10.68
CA LYS A 92 -19.16 0.48 9.29
C LYS A 92 -17.96 0.32 8.36
N GLU A 93 -16.80 -0.05 8.90
CA GLU A 93 -15.57 -0.31 8.13
C GLU A 93 -15.46 -1.78 7.70
N MET A 94 -16.37 -2.65 8.15
CA MET A 94 -16.57 -3.99 7.61
C MET A 94 -17.36 -3.94 6.29
#